data_AF-A0AAU3G9Q0-F1
#
_entry.id   AF-A0AAU3G9Q0-F1
#
_cell.length_a   1.000
_cell.length_b   1.000
_cell.length_c   1.000
_cell.angle_alpha   90.00
_cell.angle_beta   90.00
_cell.angle_gamma   90.00
#
_symmetry.space_group_name_H-M   'P 1'
#
loop_
_entity.id
_entity.type
_entity.pdbx_description
1 polymer ?
#
loop_
_entity_poly.entity_id
_entity_poly.type
_entity_poly.pdbx_seq_one_letter_code
_entity_poly.pdbx_strand_id
1 'polypeptide(L)' 'MAADANAIIAGLGGAGNIIEIEPCITRLRTEVRDASKVDHAALRAAGAHGVMAAGNVVQVVVGPDADTIASDIDDIIA' A
#
# COMPACT_ATOMS: atom_id res chain seq x y z
N MET A 1 -10.21 -0.73 13.50
CA MET A 1 -8.86 -1.26 13.31
C MET A 1 -8.38 -0.63 12.02
N ALA A 2 -7.63 0.46 12.12
CA ALA A 2 -7.12 1.17 10.94
C ALA A 2 -6.06 0.28 10.28
N ALA A 3 -5.85 0.44 8.97
CA ALA A 3 -4.81 -0.33 8.30
C ALA A 3 -3.43 0.15 8.78
N ASP A 4 -2.55 -0.78 9.14
CA ASP A 4 -1.23 -0.44 9.70
C ASP A 4 -0.28 -0.02 8.58
N ALA A 5 0.06 1.28 8.50
CA ALA A 5 0.93 1.85 7.46
C ALA A 5 2.28 1.10 7.35
N ASN A 6 2.94 0.79 8.48
CA ASN A 6 4.18 0.00 8.51
C ASN A 6 4.01 -1.41 7.93
N ALA A 7 2.87 -2.05 8.19
CA ALA A 7 2.58 -3.38 7.67
C ALA A 7 2.27 -3.33 6.16
N ILE A 8 1.63 -2.26 5.68
CA ILE A 8 1.44 -2.01 4.24
C ILE A 8 2.79 -1.82 3.55
N ILE A 9 3.67 -1.00 4.10
CA ILE A 9 5.02 -0.78 3.54
C ILE A 9 5.80 -2.10 3.49
N ALA A 10 5.77 -2.89 4.56
CA ALA A 10 6.38 -4.21 4.58
C ALA A 10 5.78 -5.14 3.51
N GLY A 11 4.44 -5.13 3.37
CA GLY A 11 3.71 -5.88 2.36
C GLY A 11 4.00 -5.44 0.92
N LEU A 12 4.36 -4.17 0.70
CA LEU A 12 4.78 -3.68 -0.62
C LEU A 12 6.23 -4.04 -0.97
N GLY A 13 6.95 -4.76 -0.10
CA GLY A 13 8.36 -5.11 -0.29
C GLY A 13 9.33 -4.13 0.37
N GLY A 14 8.84 -3.26 1.26
CA GLY A 14 9.59 -2.25 2.00
C GLY A 14 9.60 -0.87 1.34
N ALA A 15 9.98 0.15 2.11
CA ALA A 15 10.01 1.54 1.68
C ALA A 15 10.83 1.76 0.40
N GLY A 16 11.99 1.10 0.27
CA GLY A 16 12.83 1.19 -0.93
C GLY A 16 12.28 0.50 -2.18
N ASN A 17 11.14 -0.21 -2.08
CA ASN A 17 10.43 -0.76 -3.22
C ASN A 17 9.28 0.13 -3.68
N ILE A 18 8.85 1.11 -2.88
CA ILE A 18 7.78 2.05 -3.22
C ILE A 18 8.40 3.18 -4.05
N ILE A 19 7.82 3.48 -5.20
CA ILE A 19 8.20 4.62 -6.05
C ILE A 19 7.30 5.79 -5.74
N GLU A 20 5.99 5.55 -5.75
CA GLU A 20 4.97 6.58 -5.57
C GLU A 20 3.71 5.97 -4.94
N ILE A 21 3.03 6.75 -4.12
CA ILE A 21 1.73 6.39 -3.55
C ILE A 21 0.73 7.53 -3.82
N GLU A 22 -0.39 7.18 -4.44
CA GLU A 22 -1.49 8.08 -4.72
C GLU A 22 -2.76 7.56 -4.02
N PRO A 23 -3.30 8.24 -3.01
CA PRO A 23 -4.61 7.92 -2.47
C PRO A 23 -5.72 8.24 -3.48
N CYS A 24 -6.67 7.33 -3.62
CA CYS A 24 -8.00 7.56 -4.18
C CYS A 24 -9.04 7.49 -3.06
N ILE A 25 -10.32 7.61 -3.39
CA ILE A 25 -11.43 7.63 -2.41
C ILE A 25 -11.48 6.38 -1.51
N THR A 26 -11.16 5.19 -2.04
CA THR A 26 -11.23 3.93 -1.27
C THR A 26 -10.02 3.02 -1.45
N ARG A 27 -9.03 3.47 -2.20
CA ARG A 27 -7.90 2.66 -2.65
C ARG A 27 -6.63 3.48 -2.65
N LEU A 28 -5.52 2.84 -2.38
CA LEU A 28 -4.17 3.35 -2.56
C LEU A 28 -3.66 2.82 -3.89
N ARG A 29 -3.31 3.71 -4.80
CA ARG A 29 -2.58 3.38 -6.02
C ARG A 29 -1.10 3.54 -5.70
N THR A 30 -0.38 2.43 -5.64
CA THR A 30 1.03 2.39 -5.31
C THR A 30 1.81 1.94 -6.52
N GLU A 31 2.79 2.70 -6.95
CA GLU A 31 3.78 2.25 -7.91
C GLU A 31 4.98 1.67 -7.17
N VAL A 32 5.40 0.46 -7.56
CA VAL A 32 6.53 -0.25 -6.97
C VAL A 32 7.61 -0.52 -7.99
N ARG A 33 8.86 -0.62 -7.53
CA ARG A 33 10.01 -0.97 -8.38
C ARG A 33 9.96 -2.41 -8.83
N ASP A 34 9.56 -3.31 -7.93
CA ASP A 34 9.51 -4.75 -8.17
C ASP A 34 8.22 -5.32 -7.56
N ALA A 35 7.27 -5.66 -8.42
CA ALA A 35 6.02 -6.28 -8.02
C ALA A 35 6.19 -7.70 -7.45
N SER A 36 7.31 -8.37 -7.71
CA SER A 36 7.59 -9.72 -7.20
C SER A 36 7.82 -9.73 -5.69
N LYS A 37 8.16 -8.58 -5.11
CA LYS A 37 8.37 -8.40 -3.66
C LYS A 37 7.08 -8.04 -2.92
N VAL A 38 5.98 -7.84 -3.64
CA VAL A 38 4.71 -7.46 -3.05
C VAL A 38 4.01 -8.71 -2.49
N ASP A 39 3.72 -8.68 -1.21
CA ASP A 39 2.99 -9.72 -0.49
C ASP A 39 1.53 -9.34 -0.29
N HIS A 40 0.67 -9.96 -1.11
CA HIS A 40 -0.77 -9.74 -1.09
C HIS A 40 -1.42 -10.23 0.22
N ALA A 41 -0.86 -11.28 0.84
CA ALA A 41 -1.40 -11.82 2.09
C ALA A 41 -1.06 -10.89 3.26
N ALA A 42 0.18 -10.38 3.31
CA ALA A 42 0.59 -9.38 4.28
C ALA A 42 -0.24 -8.09 4.17
N LEU A 43 -0.50 -7.61 2.95
CA LEU A 43 -1.34 -6.43 2.72
C LEU A 43 -2.78 -6.63 3.22
N ARG A 44 -3.37 -7.80 3.00
CA ARG A 44 -4.70 -8.13 3.55
C ARG A 44 -4.67 -8.21 5.07
N ALA A 45 -3.63 -8.80 5.65
CA ALA A 45 -3.45 -8.85 7.10
C ALA A 45 -3.25 -7.46 7.72
N ALA A 46 -2.62 -6.54 6.97
CA ALA A 46 -2.44 -5.14 7.35
C ALA A 46 -3.72 -4.32 7.31
N GLY A 47 -4.85 -4.87 6.83
CA GLY A 47 -6.14 -4.18 6.78
C GLY A 47 -6.64 -3.87 5.37
N ALA A 48 -5.96 -4.32 4.31
CA ALA A 48 -6.49 -4.20 2.96
C ALA A 48 -7.68 -5.15 2.74
N HIS A 49 -8.81 -4.59 2.33
CA HIS A 49 -9.98 -5.31 1.88
C HIS A 49 -9.73 -6.06 0.56
N GLY A 50 -8.83 -5.53 -0.27
CA GLY A 50 -8.49 -6.10 -1.56
C GLY A 50 -7.14 -5.59 -2.05
N VAL A 51 -6.45 -6.42 -2.82
CA VAL A 51 -5.16 -6.07 -3.43
C VAL A 51 -5.19 -6.52 -4.87
N MET A 52 -4.87 -5.62 -5.79
CA MET A 52 -4.72 -5.91 -7.21
C MET A 52 -3.35 -5.43 -7.67
N ALA A 53 -2.59 -6.28 -8.35
CA ALA A 53 -1.33 -5.89 -8.96
C ALA A 53 -1.46 -5.99 -10.49
N ALA A 54 -1.04 -4.95 -11.20
CA ALA A 54 -1.02 -4.86 -12.64
C ALA A 54 0.37 -4.37 -13.09
N GLY A 55 1.26 -5.33 -13.36
CA GLY A 55 2.68 -5.01 -13.57
C GLY A 55 3.29 -4.43 -12.31
N ASN A 56 3.90 -3.25 -12.42
CA ASN A 56 4.52 -2.52 -11.32
C ASN A 56 3.56 -1.64 -10.52
N VAL A 57 2.27 -1.61 -10.88
CA VAL A 57 1.27 -0.82 -10.17
C VAL A 57 0.42 -1.73 -9.30
N VAL A 58 0.37 -1.45 -8.01
CA VAL A 58 -0.43 -2.15 -7.00
C VAL A 58 -1.56 -1.24 -6.54
N GLN A 59 -2.79 -1.76 -6.52
CA GLN A 59 -3.96 -1.10 -5.96
C GLN A 59 -4.36 -1.83 -4.68
N VAL A 60 -4.25 -1.13 -3.55
CA VAL A 60 -4.62 -1.63 -2.23
C VAL A 60 -5.93 -0.98 -1.81
N VAL A 61 -7.00 -1.75 -1.71
CA VAL A 61 -8.32 -1.28 -1.26
C VAL A 61 -8.33 -1.28 0.26
N VAL A 62 -8.26 -0.12 0.89
CA VAL A 62 -8.22 0.02 2.37
C VAL A 62 -9.52 0.58 2.95
N GLY A 63 -10.39 1.18 2.12
CA GLY A 63 -11.64 1.80 2.57
C GLY A 63 -11.54 3.32 2.63
N PRO A 64 -12.47 4.01 3.31
CA PRO A 64 -12.57 5.48 3.30
C PRO A 64 -11.35 6.18 3.93
N ASP A 65 -10.59 5.47 4.76
CA ASP A 65 -9.40 5.99 5.43
C ASP A 65 -8.14 5.96 4.54
N ALA A 66 -8.29 5.73 3.22
CA ALA A 66 -7.18 5.65 2.28
C ALA A 66 -6.30 6.91 2.27
N ASP A 67 -6.91 8.09 2.37
CA ASP A 67 -6.18 9.36 2.39
C ASP A 67 -5.25 9.46 3.61
N THR A 68 -5.76 9.13 4.80
CA THR A 68 -4.98 9.12 6.05
C THR A 68 -3.85 8.10 5.98
N ILE A 69 -4.13 6.88 5.49
CA ILE A 69 -3.11 5.84 5.37
C ILE A 69 -2.02 6.22 4.37
N ALA A 70 -2.37 6.88 3.26
CA ALA A 70 -1.37 7.37 2.31
C ALA A 70 -0.45 8.41 2.94
N SER A 71 -1.01 9.38 3.67
CA SER A 71 -0.24 10.40 4.38
C SER A 71 0.69 9.77 5.42
N ASP A 72 0.18 8.82 6.21
CA ASP A 72 0.99 8.10 7.19
C ASP A 72 2.14 7.33 6.52
N ILE A 73 1.90 6.72 5.36
CA ILE A 73 2.95 6.03 4.59
C ILE A 73 3.98 7.03 4.08
N ASP A 74 3.54 8.15 3.51
CA ASP A 74 4.41 9.21 2.97
C ASP A 74 5.34 9.78 4.06
N ASP A 75 4.79 10.05 5.25
CA ASP A 75 5.56 10.50 6.42
C ASP A 75 6.59 9.47 6.91
N ILE A 76 6.36 8.17 6.70
CA ILE A 76 7.28 7.09 7.10
C ILE A 76 8.42 6.91 6.07
N ILE A 77 8.15 7.16 4.79
CA ILE A 77 9.13 6.99 3.71
C ILE A 77 9.91 8.27 3.37
N ALA A 78 9.49 9.43 3.89
CA ALA A 78 10.21 10.70 3.85
C ALA A 78 11.53 10.67 4.65
#